data_AF-A0A528A0L6-F1
#
_entry.id   AF-A0A528A0L6-F1
#
_cell.length_a   1.000
_cell.length_b   1.000
_cell.length_c   1.000
_cell.angle_alpha   90.00
_cell.angle_beta   90.00
_cell.angle_gamma   90.00
#
_symmetry.space_group_name_H-M   'P 1'
#
loop_
_entity.id
_entity.type
_entity.pdbx_description
1 polymer ?
#
loop_
_entity_poly.entity_id
_entity_poly.type
_entity_poly.pdbx_seq_one_letter_code
_entity_poly.pdbx_strand_id
1 'polypeptide(L)' 'MSSTTLTHSEKPIETPGTRTLDMKLEAVVIPVSDAARSKQFYEGLGWRLDGDFVVGDTFRAMQFTPPGSPASIHFGTGIT' A
#
# COMPACT_ATOMS: atom_id res chain seq x y z
N MET A 1 63.56 -17.24 -10.54
CA MET A 1 62.36 -17.52 -11.34
C MET A 1 61.55 -18.55 -10.58
N SER A 2 60.65 -18.13 -9.69
CA SER A 2 59.17 -18.15 -9.92
C SER A 2 58.57 -19.39 -9.24
N SER A 3 57.44 -19.39 -8.55
CA SER A 3 56.41 -18.40 -8.28
C SER A 3 55.65 -18.88 -7.03
N THR A 4 55.48 -18.04 -6.02
CA THR A 4 54.62 -18.34 -4.85
C THR A 4 53.18 -18.12 -5.26
N THR A 5 52.39 -19.19 -5.39
CA THR A 5 50.95 -19.08 -5.63
C THR A 5 50.26 -18.85 -4.29
N LEU A 6 49.82 -17.61 -4.05
CA LEU A 6 48.90 -17.28 -2.96
C LEU A 6 47.49 -17.59 -3.44
N THR A 7 46.87 -18.62 -2.87
CA THR A 7 45.43 -18.89 -3.05
C THR A 7 44.63 -17.81 -2.31
N HIS A 8 44.08 -16.86 -3.06
CA HIS A 8 43.11 -15.92 -2.53
C HIS A 8 41.78 -16.66 -2.32
N SER A 9 41.49 -17.00 -1.07
CA SER A 9 40.18 -17.56 -0.70
C SER A 9 39.16 -16.42 -0.69
N GLU A 10 38.50 -16.18 -1.82
CA GLU A 10 37.34 -15.30 -1.89
C GLU A 10 36.19 -15.96 -1.12
N LYS A 11 35.97 -15.51 0.12
CA LYS A 11 34.79 -15.91 0.89
C LYS A 11 33.60 -15.19 0.24
N PRO A 12 32.58 -15.89 -0.28
CA PRO A 12 31.41 -15.23 -0.83
C PRO A 12 30.85 -14.28 0.23
N ILE A 13 30.65 -13.02 -0.16
CA ILE A 13 29.85 -12.11 0.65
C ILE A 13 28.45 -12.72 0.64
N GLU A 14 28.04 -13.36 1.74
CA GLU A 14 26.65 -13.71 1.96
C GLU A 14 25.87 -12.40 1.86
N THR A 15 25.11 -12.26 0.78
CA THR A 15 24.05 -11.25 0.73
C THR A 15 23.14 -11.61 1.90
N PRO A 16 22.96 -10.73 2.91
CA PRO A 16 22.12 -11.04 4.05
C PRO A 16 20.78 -11.53 3.49
N GLY A 17 20.44 -12.78 3.79
CA GLY A 17 19.32 -13.47 3.17
C GLY A 17 18.12 -12.55 3.18
N THR A 18 17.59 -12.24 1.99
CA THR A 18 16.41 -11.41 1.85
C THR A 18 15.32 -12.05 2.71
N ARG A 19 15.03 -11.46 3.87
CA ARG A 19 13.87 -11.89 4.66
C ARG A 19 12.67 -11.63 3.78
N THR A 20 12.02 -12.69 3.32
CA THR A 20 10.78 -12.56 2.57
C THR A 20 9.73 -12.04 3.54
N LEU A 21 9.28 -10.79 3.34
CA LEU A 21 8.18 -10.20 4.11
C LEU A 21 6.86 -10.66 3.47
N ASP A 22 5.89 -11.07 4.29
CA ASP A 22 4.50 -11.36 3.83
C ASP A 22 3.78 -10.03 3.52
N MET A 23 4.14 -9.40 2.41
CA MET A 23 3.55 -8.14 1.95
C MET A 23 2.19 -8.41 1.30
N LYS A 24 1.16 -7.70 1.77
CA LYS A 24 -0.21 -7.74 1.21
C LYS A 24 -0.64 -6.34 0.79
N LEU A 25 -1.47 -6.26 -0.23
CA LEU A 25 -2.15 -5.01 -0.58
C LEU A 25 -3.17 -4.70 0.51
N GLU A 26 -2.97 -3.59 1.22
CA GLU A 26 -3.86 -3.16 2.30
C GLU A 26 -4.85 -2.10 1.83
N ALA A 27 -4.42 -1.13 1.02
CA ALA A 27 -5.31 -0.14 0.46
C ALA A 27 -4.79 0.48 -0.83
N VAL A 28 -5.70 1.09 -1.59
CA VAL A 28 -5.40 1.85 -2.80
C VAL A 28 -6.20 3.15 -2.86
N VAL A 29 -5.57 4.23 -3.30
CA VAL A 29 -6.26 5.50 -3.57
C VAL A 29 -6.89 5.44 -4.96
N ILE A 30 -8.19 5.71 -5.05
CA ILE A 30 -8.94 5.77 -6.31
C ILE A 30 -9.37 7.22 -6.55
N PRO A 31 -8.90 7.88 -7.63
CA PRO A 31 -9.38 9.21 -8.00
C PRO A 31 -10.88 9.17 -8.29
N VAL A 32 -11.61 10.13 -7.74
CA VAL A 32 -13.05 10.28 -7.99
C VAL A 32 -13.36 11.72 -8.38
N SER A 33 -14.36 11.90 -9.24
CA SER A 33 -14.83 13.23 -9.64
C SER A 33 -15.68 13.92 -8.58
N ASP A 34 -16.38 13.14 -7.75
CA ASP A 34 -17.27 13.62 -6.70
C ASP A 34 -17.20 12.67 -5.50
N ALA A 35 -16.67 13.16 -4.39
CA ALA A 35 -16.48 12.39 -3.16
C ALA A 35 -17.82 11.99 -2.52
N ALA A 36 -18.82 12.88 -2.53
CA ALA A 36 -20.12 12.62 -1.91
C ALA A 36 -20.92 11.58 -2.70
N ARG A 37 -20.92 11.69 -4.04
CA ARG A 37 -21.54 10.69 -4.92
C ARG A 37 -20.86 9.33 -4.78
N SER A 38 -19.54 9.31 -4.68
CA SER A 38 -18.77 8.07 -4.51
C SER A 38 -19.07 7.39 -3.18
N LYS A 39 -19.19 8.17 -2.08
CA LYS A 39 -19.61 7.66 -0.77
C LYS A 39 -20.94 6.91 -0.88
N GLN A 40 -21.96 7.53 -1.44
CA GLN A 40 -23.29 6.92 -1.62
C GLN A 40 -23.23 5.64 -2.45
N PHE A 41 -22.42 5.63 -3.51
CA PHE A 41 -22.23 4.47 -4.36
C PHE A 41 -21.65 3.28 -3.57
N TYR A 42 -20.54 3.46 -2.85
CA TYR A 42 -19.91 2.36 -2.11
C TYR A 42 -20.72 1.92 -0.87
N GLU A 43 -21.41 2.84 -0.19
CA GLU A 43 -22.41 2.48 0.83
C GLU A 43 -23.55 1.65 0.24
N GLY A 44 -24.03 2.02 -0.96
CA GLY A 44 -25.08 1.28 -1.67
C GLY A 44 -24.66 -0.13 -2.11
N LEU A 45 -23.36 -0.37 -2.30
CA LEU A 45 -22.79 -1.72 -2.50
C LEU A 45 -22.68 -2.54 -1.21
N GLY A 46 -23.01 -1.95 -0.05
CA GLY A 46 -22.85 -2.58 1.25
C GLY A 46 -21.40 -2.66 1.72
N TRP A 47 -20.50 -1.83 1.19
CA TRP A 47 -19.13 -1.76 1.67
C TRP A 47 -19.11 -1.06 3.04
N ARG A 48 -18.22 -1.53 3.92
CA ARG A 48 -18.08 -0.95 5.26
C ARG A 48 -17.30 0.35 5.17
N LEU A 49 -17.87 1.44 5.65
CA LEU A 49 -17.16 2.71 5.86
C LEU A 49 -16.30 2.58 7.11
N ASP A 50 -14.99 2.43 6.96
CA ASP A 50 -14.06 2.26 8.09
C ASP A 50 -13.54 3.61 8.60
N GLY A 51 -13.55 4.65 7.76
CA GLY A 51 -13.08 5.98 8.15
C GLY A 51 -13.59 7.09 7.24
N ASP A 52 -13.88 8.24 7.84
CA ASP A 52 -14.25 9.49 7.17
C ASP A 52 -13.46 10.63 7.83
N PHE A 53 -12.27 10.90 7.29
CA PHE A 53 -11.28 11.81 7.84
C PHE A 53 -11.42 13.18 7.19
N VAL A 54 -11.79 14.19 7.97
CA VAL A 54 -11.88 15.58 7.51
C VAL A 54 -10.77 16.39 8.14
N VAL A 55 -9.98 17.10 7.33
CA VAL A 55 -8.89 17.98 7.80
C VAL A 55 -9.08 19.37 7.20
N GLY A 56 -9.53 20.29 8.02
CA GLY A 56 -9.91 21.64 7.58
C GLY A 56 -11.01 21.60 6.51
N ASP A 57 -11.00 22.60 5.62
CA ASP A 57 -12.06 22.77 4.62
C ASP A 57 -11.72 22.17 3.25
N THR A 58 -10.47 21.76 3.04
CA THR A 58 -9.94 21.39 1.71
C THR A 58 -9.63 19.90 1.57
N PHE A 59 -9.56 19.16 2.68
CA PHE A 59 -9.20 17.75 2.66
C PHE A 59 -10.26 16.89 3.32
N ARG A 60 -10.68 15.86 2.61
CA ARG A 60 -11.52 14.78 3.14
C ARG A 60 -11.11 13.46 2.51
N ALA A 61 -10.88 12.44 3.32
CA ALA A 61 -10.56 11.08 2.88
C ALA A 61 -11.55 10.10 3.48
N MET A 62 -12.12 9.23 2.65
CA MET A 62 -12.98 8.13 3.10
C MET A 62 -12.30 6.80 2.80
N GLN A 63 -12.36 5.89 3.76
CA GLN A 63 -11.90 4.51 3.62
C GLN A 63 -13.09 3.56 3.59
N PHE A 64 -13.14 2.71 2.58
CA PHE A 64 -14.14 1.64 2.48
C PHE A 64 -13.49 0.27 2.32
N THR A 65 -14.00 -0.74 3.05
CA THR A 65 -13.65 -2.15 2.88
C THR A 65 -14.79 -2.91 2.19
N PRO A 66 -14.55 -3.53 1.00
CA PRO A 66 -15.48 -4.46 0.38
C PRO A 66 -15.75 -5.69 1.25
N PRO A 67 -16.97 -6.24 1.24
CA PRO A 67 -17.25 -7.53 1.88
C PRO A 67 -16.32 -8.63 1.36
N GLY A 68 -15.67 -9.35 2.28
CA GLY A 68 -14.76 -10.46 1.95
C GLY A 68 -13.35 -10.05 1.47
N SER A 69 -13.07 -8.76 1.30
CA SER A 69 -11.74 -8.26 0.97
C SER A 69 -10.93 -7.97 2.25
N PRO A 70 -9.65 -8.35 2.30
CA PRO A 70 -8.73 -7.86 3.33
C PRO A 70 -8.16 -6.46 3.02
N ALA A 71 -8.44 -5.92 1.83
CA ALA A 71 -7.94 -4.65 1.34
C ALA A 71 -9.06 -3.60 1.22
N SER A 72 -8.69 -2.33 1.40
CA SER A 72 -9.57 -1.16 1.38
C SER A 72 -9.36 -0.29 0.12
N ILE A 73 -10.25 0.67 -0.08
CA ILE A 73 -10.03 1.81 -0.97
C ILE A 73 -10.07 3.12 -0.19
N HIS A 74 -9.31 4.11 -0.66
CA HIS A 74 -9.38 5.48 -0.21
C HIS A 74 -9.80 6.40 -1.36
N PHE A 75 -10.69 7.34 -1.10
CA PHE A 75 -11.02 8.41 -2.03
C PHE A 75 -11.52 9.64 -1.29
N GLY A 76 -11.52 10.79 -1.95
CA GLY A 76 -12.09 12.01 -1.39
C GLY A 76 -11.50 13.27 -2.00
N THR A 77 -11.72 14.39 -1.33
CA THR A 77 -11.31 15.71 -1.81
C THR A 77 -9.87 15.99 -1.37
N GLY A 78 -9.04 16.45 -2.32
CA GLY A 78 -7.62 16.77 -2.05
C GLY A 78 -6.72 15.54 -1.92
N ILE A 79 -7.16 14.37 -2.39
CA ILE A 79 -6.45 13.09 -2.23
C ILE A 79 -5.69 12.63 -3.50
N THR A 80 -5.87 13.31 -4.64
CA THR A 80 -5.18 13.11 -5.92
C THR A 80 -5.19 14.37 -6.76
#